data_AF-A0A452FNB7-F1
#
_entry.id   AF-A0A452FNB7-F1
#
_cell.length_a   1.000
_cell.length_b   1.000
_cell.length_c   1.000
_cell.angle_alpha   90.00
_cell.angle_beta   90.00
_cell.angle_gamma   90.00
#
_symmetry.space_group_name_H-M   'P 1'
#
loop_
_entity.id
_entity.type
_entity.pdbx_description
1 polymer ?
#
loop_
_entity_poly.entity_id
_entity_poly.type
_entity_poly.pdbx_seq_one_letter_code
_entity_poly.pdbx_strand_id
1 'polypeptide(L)' 'MGFVKVVKNKAYFKRYQVKFRRRREGKTDYYYNTPKYRMIVRVMNRDIICQIAYARIEGSLLMLTNSQNMV' A
#
# COMPACT_ATOMS: atom_id res chain seq x y z
N MET A 1 -26.65 28.09 -4.75
CA MET A 1 -25.58 27.28 -4.13
C MET A 1 -24.22 27.78 -4.63
N GLY A 2 -23.52 28.56 -3.79
CA GLY A 2 -22.08 28.88 -3.81
C GLY A 2 -21.43 29.45 -5.08
N PHE A 3 -21.00 30.72 -5.02
CA PHE A 3 -20.13 31.42 -6.00
C PHE A 3 -18.67 30.89 -6.05
N VAL A 4 -18.47 29.58 -5.83
CA VAL A 4 -17.13 28.97 -5.76
C VAL A 4 -16.85 28.14 -7.00
N LYS A 5 -15.74 28.42 -7.68
CA LYS A 5 -15.32 27.69 -8.88
C LYS A 5 -15.12 26.20 -8.57
N VAL A 6 -15.80 25.34 -9.32
CA VAL A 6 -15.63 23.88 -9.24
C VAL A 6 -14.26 23.50 -9.82
N VAL A 7 -13.30 23.18 -8.95
CA VAL A 7 -11.94 22.78 -9.32
C VAL A 7 -11.89 21.36 -9.90
N LYS A 8 -12.68 20.43 -9.35
CA LYS A 8 -12.78 19.03 -9.82
C LYS A 8 -13.82 18.91 -10.93
N ASN A 9 -13.57 19.58 -12.05
CA ASN A 9 -14.44 19.54 -13.22
C ASN A 9 -14.12 18.35 -14.16
N LYS A 10 -14.90 18.16 -15.22
CA LYS A 10 -14.68 17.08 -16.20
C LYS A 10 -13.28 17.14 -16.85
N ALA A 11 -12.72 18.34 -17.02
CA ALA A 11 -11.38 18.53 -17.56
C ALA A 11 -10.27 18.11 -16.58
N TYR A 12 -10.48 18.29 -15.27
CA TYR A 12 -9.56 17.85 -14.21
C TYR A 12 -9.40 16.34 -14.23
N PHE A 13 -10.51 15.59 -14.26
CA PHE A 13 -10.47 14.13 -14.25
C PHE A 13 -9.85 13.53 -15.52
N LYS A 14 -9.93 14.22 -16.67
CA LYS A 14 -9.24 13.80 -17.91
C LYS A 14 -7.72 13.83 -17.80
N ARG A 15 -7.15 14.65 -16.91
CA ARG A 15 -5.69 14.81 -16.73
C ARG A 15 -5.18 14.16 -15.45
N TYR A 16 -6.07 13.70 -14.58
CA TYR A 16 -5.69 13.15 -13.28
C TYR A 16 -5.10 11.75 -13.44
N GLN A 17 -3.80 11.62 -13.21
CA GLN A 17 -3.12 10.34 -13.16
C GLN A 17 -3.24 9.72 -11.77
N VAL A 18 -3.97 8.60 -11.69
CA VAL A 18 -4.13 7.86 -10.43
C VAL A 18 -2.81 7.22 -10.00
N LYS A 19 -2.49 7.31 -8.71
CA LYS A 19 -1.37 6.56 -8.11
C LYS A 19 -1.72 5.06 -8.02
N PHE A 20 -0.71 4.21 -7.88
CA PHE A 20 -0.89 2.76 -7.74
C PHE A 20 -1.88 2.39 -6.64
N ARG A 21 -2.62 1.30 -6.83
CA ARG A 21 -3.72 0.85 -5.97
C ARG A 21 -3.35 0.86 -4.48
N ARG A 22 -2.23 0.22 -4.10
CA ARG A 22 -1.82 0.10 -2.68
C ARG A 22 -1.42 1.44 -2.05
N ARG A 23 -1.00 2.42 -2.84
CA ARG A 23 -0.71 3.78 -2.35
C ARG A 23 -1.98 4.57 -2.10
N ARG A 24 -3.04 4.36 -2.90
CA ARG A 24 -4.39 4.91 -2.66
C ARG A 24 -5.03 4.31 -1.40
N GLU A 25 -4.82 3.01 -1.18
CA GLU A 25 -5.24 2.33 0.05
C GLU A 25 -4.35 2.67 1.27
N GLY A 26 -3.26 3.42 1.10
CA GLY A 26 -2.31 3.77 2.17
C GLY A 26 -1.53 2.57 2.73
N LYS A 27 -1.60 1.39 2.10
CA LYS A 27 -1.03 0.14 2.62
C LYS A 27 0.45 -0.06 2.32
N THR A 28 1.00 0.72 1.40
CA THR A 28 2.38 0.55 0.93
C THR A 28 2.91 1.88 0.45
N ASP A 29 4.03 2.31 1.03
CA ASP A 29 4.83 3.41 0.51
C ASP A 29 5.98 2.84 -0.31
N TYR A 30 6.14 3.36 -1.53
CA TYR A 30 7.13 2.86 -2.48
C TYR A 30 8.29 3.85 -2.51
N TYR A 31 9.32 3.59 -1.71
CA TYR A 31 10.54 4.39 -1.64
C TYR A 31 11.73 3.48 -2.01
N TYR A 32 12.16 3.56 -3.28
CA TYR A 32 13.26 2.81 -3.92
C TYR A 32 13.02 1.32 -4.29
N ASN A 33 13.80 0.86 -5.29
CA ASN A 33 13.55 -0.36 -6.09
C ASN A 33 14.51 -1.53 -5.83
N THR A 34 15.34 -1.49 -4.78
CA THR A 34 16.34 -2.54 -4.57
C THR A 34 15.67 -3.83 -4.08
N PRO A 35 15.84 -4.98 -4.76
CA PRO A 35 15.29 -6.25 -4.29
C PRO A 35 16.11 -6.72 -3.07
N LYS A 36 15.65 -6.32 -1.88
CA LYS A 36 16.14 -6.83 -0.60
C LYS A 36 15.06 -7.70 0.03
N TYR A 37 15.48 -8.74 0.73
CA TYR A 37 14.60 -9.43 1.67
C TYR A 37 14.02 -8.40 2.64
N ARG A 38 12.70 -8.32 2.70
CA ARG A 38 12.00 -7.39 3.58
C ARG A 38 11.27 -8.16 4.66
N MET A 39 11.47 -7.75 5.90
CA MET A 39 10.63 -8.16 7.01
C MET A 39 9.41 -7.23 7.02
N ILE A 40 8.23 -7.80 6.83
CA ILE A 40 6.95 -7.10 6.89
C ILE A 40 6.36 -7.36 8.27
N VAL A 41 6.26 -6.31 9.08
CA VAL A 41 5.55 -6.36 10.36
C VAL A 41 4.24 -5.59 10.20
N ARG A 42 3.11 -6.25 10.49
CA ARG A 42 1.79 -5.63 10.53
C ARG A 42 1.24 -5.79 11.93
N VAL A 43 1.06 -4.66 12.60
CA VAL A 43 0.34 -4.59 13.87
C VAL A 43 -1.12 -4.35 13.54
N MET A 44 -1.96 -5.32 13.90
CA MET A 44 -3.42 -5.21 13.84
C MET A 44 -3.94 -5.08 15.28
N ASN A 45 -5.22 -4.73 15.45
CA ASN A 45 -5.79 -4.42 16.77
C ASN A 45 -5.71 -5.58 17.79
N ARG A 46 -5.55 -6.83 17.35
CA ARG A 46 -5.48 -8.02 18.23
C ARG A 46 -4.35 -8.98 17.89
N ASP A 47 -3.69 -8.77 16.74
CA ASP A 47 -2.70 -9.72 16.23
C ASP A 47 -1.47 -8.96 15.71
N ILE A 48 -0.30 -9.55 15.92
CA ILE A 48 0.93 -9.15 15.25
C ILE A 48 1.28 -10.20 14.20
N ILE A 49 1.39 -9.75 12.96
CA ILE A 49 1.77 -10.60 11.82
C ILE A 49 3.17 -10.19 11.35
N CYS A 50 4.11 -11.14 11.44
CA CYS A 50 5.47 -11.00 10.95
C CYS A 50 5.69 -11.91 9.75
N GLN A 51 6.22 -11.35 8.65
CA GLN A 51 6.45 -12.07 7.41
C GLN A 51 7.81 -11.72 6.81
N ILE A 52 8.53 -12.71 6.30
CA ILE A 52 9.72 -12.49 5.46
C ILE A 52 9.30 -12.67 4.01
N ALA A 53 9.42 -11.60 3.22
CA ALA A 53 9.03 -11.60 1.81
C ALA A 53 10.18 -11.12 0.91
N TYR A 54 10.21 -11.65 -0.31
CA TYR A 54 11.08 -11.16 -1.39
C TYR A 54 10.25 -10.79 -2.62
N ALA A 55 10.76 -9.87 -3.44
CA ALA A 55 10.05 -9.37 -4.61
C ALA A 55 10.33 -10.25 -5.85
N ARG A 56 9.26 -10.78 -6.47
CA ARG A 56 9.28 -11.29 -7.85
C ARG A 56 8.43 -10.40 -8.74
N ILE A 57 8.59 -10.53 -10.06
CA ILE A 57 7.86 -9.77 -11.08
C ILE A 57 6.33 -9.99 -10.95
N GLU A 58 5.91 -11.21 -10.64
CA GLU A 58 4.50 -11.58 -10.48
C GLU A 58 3.89 -11.09 -9.16
N GLY A 59 4.72 -10.83 -8.15
CA GLY A 59 4.26 -10.51 -6.81
C GLY A 59 5.32 -10.81 -5.75
N SER A 60 5.05 -10.40 -4.52
CA SER A 60 5.94 -10.73 -3.40
C SER A 60 5.65 -12.12 -2.89
N LEU A 61 6.66 -12.99 -2.86
CA LEU A 61 6.54 -14.35 -2.35
C LEU A 61 6.91 -14.36 -0.87
N LEU A 62 6.09 -15.03 -0.07
CA LEU A 62 6.27 -15.19 1.37
C LEU A 62 7.08 -16.44 1.66
N MET A 63 8.19 -16.29 2.41
CA MET A 63 8.99 -17.45 2.84
C MET A 63 8.52 -18.00 4.17
N LEU A 64 8.28 -17.12 5.15
CA LEU A 64 7.90 -17.49 6.51
C LEU A 64 6.84 -16.52 7.02
N THR A 65 5.84 -17.07 7.70
CA THR A 65 4.78 -16.32 8.38
C THR A 65 4.77 -16.72 9.85
N ASN A 66 4.65 -15.74 10.73
CA ASN A 66 4.35 -15.97 12.14
C ASN A 66 3.25 -14.98 12.54
N SER A 67 2.23 -15.48 13.22
CA SER A 67 1.13 -14.69 13.76
C SER A 67 1.00 -15.00 15.23
N GLN A 68 1.12 -13.97 16.06
CA GLN A 68 0.81 -14.09 17.49
C GLN A 68 -0.52 -13.39 17.76
N ASN A 69 -1.47 -14.13 18.33
CA ASN A 69 -2.69 -13.57 18.87
C ASN A 69 -2.36 -12.98 20.25
N MET A 70 -2.60 -11.68 20.42
CA MET A 70 -2.62 -11.07 21.74
C MET A 70 -4.00 -11.32 22.33
N VAL A 71 -4.15 -12.48 22.97
CA VAL A 71 -5.25 -12.73 23.92
C VAL A 71 -4.88 -12.09 25.25
#